data_AF-A0A377H6Q6-F1
#
_entry.id   AF-A0A377H6Q6-F1
#
_cell.length_a   1.000
_cell.length_b   1.000
_cell.length_c   1.000
_cell.angle_alpha   90.00
_cell.angle_beta   90.00
_cell.angle_gamma   90.00
#
_symmetry.space_group_name_H-M   'P 1'
#
loop_
_entity.id
_entity.type
_entity.pdbx_description
1 polymer ?
#
loop_
_entity_poly.entity_id
_entity_poly.type
_entity_poly.pdbx_seq_one_letter_code
_entity_poly.pdbx_strand_id
1 'polypeptide(L)' 'MQKDLQEMRCKCCKKLLARTKDNKYLEIKCTRCKTLNVFNRNKN' A
#
# COMPACT_ATOMS: atom_id res chain seq x y z
N MET A 1 -21.51 4.17 -6.34
CA MET A 1 -20.27 4.80 -5.83
C MET A 1 -19.45 3.71 -5.15
N GLN A 2 -18.36 3.22 -5.77
CA GLN A 2 -17.55 2.11 -5.23
C GLN A 2 -16.82 2.56 -3.95
N LYS A 3 -17.26 2.06 -2.78
CA LYS A 3 -16.93 2.64 -1.46
C LYS A 3 -15.70 2.07 -0.75
N ASP A 4 -15.05 1.01 -1.23
CA ASP A 4 -14.08 0.27 -0.39
C ASP A 4 -12.75 -0.03 -1.09
N LEU A 5 -12.03 1.00 -1.56
CA LEU A 5 -10.64 0.86 -1.96
C LEU A 5 -9.71 1.43 -0.89
N GLN A 6 -8.86 0.59 -0.32
CA GLN A 6 -7.82 1.03 0.60
C GLN A 6 -6.65 1.65 -0.17
N GLU A 7 -6.22 2.83 0.25
CA GLU A 7 -5.03 3.48 -0.29
C GLU A 7 -3.77 2.98 0.42
N MET A 8 -2.89 2.33 -0.35
CA MET A 8 -1.59 1.88 0.12
C MET A 8 -0.57 2.95 -0.22
N ARG A 9 -0.13 3.70 0.80
CA ARG A 9 0.79 4.83 0.63
C ARG A 9 2.17 4.49 1.18
N CYS A 10 3.20 5.02 0.54
CA CYS A 10 4.58 4.81 0.96
C CYS A 10 4.79 5.28 2.40
N LYS A 11 5.37 4.43 3.25
CA LYS A 11 5.64 4.75 4.67
C LYS A 11 6.58 5.94 4.84
N CYS A 12 7.56 6.07 3.94
CA CYS A 12 8.55 7.15 3.93
C CYS A 12 7.99 8.44 3.34
N CYS A 13 7.53 8.39 2.08
CA CYS A 13 7.29 9.61 1.31
C CYS A 13 5.81 9.93 1.05
N LYS A 14 4.89 9.10 1.59
CA LYS A 14 3.42 9.21 1.47
C LYS A 14 2.85 9.18 0.04
N LYS A 15 3.69 8.97 -0.98
CA LYS A 15 3.26 8.72 -2.37
C LYS A 15 2.27 7.56 -2.40
N LEU A 16 1.16 7.72 -3.11
CA LEU A 16 0.22 6.64 -3.40
C LEU A 16 0.92 5.56 -4.22
N LEU A 17 0.90 4.32 -3.75
CA LEU A 17 1.53 3.18 -4.41
C LEU A 17 0.50 2.28 -5.08
N ALA A 18 -0.64 2.03 -4.41
CA ALA A 18 -1.72 1.23 -4.95
C ALA A 18 -3.07 1.60 -4.30
N ARG A 19 -4.16 1.26 -4.98
CA ARG A 19 -5.52 1.20 -4.42
C ARG A 19 -6.02 -0.22 -4.57
N THR A 20 -6.44 -0.86 -3.49
CA THR A 20 -6.82 -2.28 -3.50
C THR A 20 -8.11 -2.50 -2.73
N LYS A 21 -8.99 -3.37 -3.25
CA LYS A 21 -10.21 -3.79 -2.55
C LYS A 21 -9.92 -4.83 -1.46
N ASP A 22 -9.06 -5.79 -1.79
CA ASP A 22 -8.53 -6.80 -0.88
C ASP A 22 -7.03 -6.96 -1.13
N ASN A 23 -6.23 -6.86 -0.08
CA ASN A 23 -4.86 -7.34 -0.09
C ASN A 23 -4.64 -8.22 1.14
N LYS A 24 -4.12 -9.43 0.94
CA LYS A 24 -3.61 -10.25 2.05
C LYS A 24 -2.16 -9.86 2.34
N TYR A 25 -1.38 -9.70 1.27
CA TYR A 25 0.03 -9.34 1.31
C TYR A 25 0.40 -8.56 0.05
N LEU A 26 1.12 -7.45 0.19
CA LEU A 26 1.65 -6.65 -0.90
C LEU A 26 3.03 -6.12 -0.54
N GLU A 27 4.03 -6.44 -1.34
CA GLU A 27 5.33 -5.79 -1.33
C GLU A 27 5.50 -4.89 -2.55
N ILE A 28 5.85 -3.63 -2.31
CA ILE A 28 6.04 -2.67 -3.39
C ILE A 28 7.14 -1.66 -3.07
N LYS A 29 8.12 -1.57 -3.99
CA LYS A 29 9.18 -0.58 -3.94
C LYS A 29 8.64 0.77 -4.40
N CYS A 30 8.81 1.81 -3.59
CA CYS A 30 8.42 3.15 -3.98
C CYS A 30 9.32 3.66 -5.10
N THR A 31 8.73 4.03 -6.24
CA THR A 31 9.51 4.58 -7.38
C THR A 31 10.17 5.91 -7.07
N ARG A 32 9.62 6.70 -6.12
CA ARG A 32 10.14 8.01 -5.69
C ARG A 32 11.33 7.89 -4.74
N CYS A 33 11.13 7.30 -3.56
CA CYS A 33 12.14 7.28 -2.49
C CYS A 33 12.83 5.93 -2.32
N LYS A 34 12.55 4.96 -3.20
CA LYS A 34 13.14 3.61 -3.22
C LYS A 34 12.89 2.73 -1.98
N THR A 35 12.17 3.22 -0.98
CA THR A 35 11.72 2.45 0.18
C THR A 35 10.88 1.25 -0.25
N LEU A 36 11.22 0.05 0.24
CA LEU A 36 10.38 -1.14 0.14
C LEU A 36 9.26 -1.05 1.18
N ASN A 37 8.01 -1.13 0.73
CA ASN A 37 6.82 -1.07 1.58
C ASN A 37 6.19 -2.46 1.58
N VAL A 38 5.92 -2.97 2.78
CA VAL A 38 5.26 -4.25 3.00
C VAL A 38 3.93 -3.94 3.66
N PHE A 39 2.86 -4.40 3.04
CA PHE A 39 1.50 -4.26 3.56
C PHE A 39 0.92 -5.66 3.76
N ASN A 40 0.44 -5.92 4.97
CA ASN A 40 -0.18 -7.18 5.36
C ASN A 40 -1.43 -6.85 6.17
N ARG A 41 -2.57 -7.42 5.79
CA ARG A 41 -3.85 -7.21 6.49
C ARG A 41 -3.91 -7.98 7.81
N ASN A 42 -3.10 -9.01 7.98
CA ASN A 42 -2.99 -9.77 9.22
C ASN A 42 -1.91 -9.13 10.11
N LYS A 43 -2.27 -8.07 10.83
CA LYS A 43 -1.62 -7.78 12.12
C LYS A 43 -2.61 -8.16 13.21
N ASN A 44 -2.28 -9.21 13.97
CA ASN A 44 -2.73 -9.30 15.35
C ASN A 44 -2.31 -8.04 16.11
#